data_AF-A0A829GGZ7-F1
#
_entry.id   AF-A0A829GGZ7-F1
#
_cell.length_a   1.000
_cell.length_b   1.000
_cell.length_c   1.000
_cell.angle_alpha   90.00
_cell.angle_beta   90.00
_cell.angle_gamma   90.00
#
_symmetry.space_group_name_H-M   'P 1'
#
loop_
_entity.id
_entity.type
_entity.pdbx_description
1 polymer ?
#
loop_
_entity_poly.entity_id
_entity_poly.type
_entity_poly.pdbx_seq_one_letter_code
_entity_poly.pdbx_strand_id
1 'polypeptide(L)' 'MKLQPLNKQLADIDVSEIRQFDESVSKIPGILKLTLGEPDFNTPEHVKQAGIEAIQENYSHYTGMV' A
#
# COMPACT_ATOMS: atom_id res chain seq x y z
N MET A 1 8.09 18.11 23.69
CA MET A 1 6.88 17.87 22.86
C MET A 1 6.01 16.88 23.62
N LYS A 2 4.88 17.32 24.20
CA LYS A 2 3.93 16.41 24.85
C LYS A 2 2.97 15.92 23.77
N LEU A 3 2.99 14.61 23.49
CA LEU A 3 2.00 13.99 22.60
C LEU A 3 0.62 14.20 23.23
N GLN A 4 -0.31 14.77 22.46
CA GLN A 4 -1.70 14.84 22.89
C GLN A 4 -2.25 13.41 22.99
N PRO A 5 -3.19 13.14 23.90
CA PRO A 5 -3.80 11.82 23.99
C PRO A 5 -4.51 11.51 22.67
N LEU A 6 -4.17 10.37 22.07
CA LEU A 6 -4.78 9.84 20.86
C LEU A 6 -6.26 9.49 21.12
N ASN A 7 -7.06 9.35 20.06
CA ASN A 7 -8.46 8.92 20.15
C ASN A 7 -8.53 7.56 20.89
N LYS A 8 -9.42 7.47 21.88
CA LYS A 8 -9.60 6.27 22.71
C LYS A 8 -9.99 5.02 21.92
N GLN A 9 -10.68 5.17 20.79
CA GLN A 9 -11.07 4.06 19.90
C GLN A 9 -9.86 3.35 19.27
N LEU A 10 -8.69 4.01 19.23
CA LEU A 10 -7.47 3.38 18.73
C LEU A 10 -6.97 2.27 19.65
N ALA A 11 -7.36 2.28 20.94
CA ALA A 11 -7.01 1.22 21.87
C ALA A 11 -7.71 -0.11 21.56
N ASP A 12 -8.81 -0.07 20.81
CA ASP A 12 -9.61 -1.25 20.45
C ASP A 12 -9.16 -1.85 19.09
N ILE A 13 -8.17 -1.24 18.42
CA ILE A 13 -7.64 -1.75 17.15
C ILE A 13 -6.55 -2.77 17.43
N ASP A 14 -6.88 -4.04 17.22
CA ASP A 14 -5.95 -5.16 17.37
C ASP A 14 -4.99 -5.28 16.17
N VAL A 15 -3.92 -6.05 16.39
CA VAL A 15 -2.95 -6.39 15.35
C VAL A 15 -3.59 -7.35 14.34
N SER A 16 -3.46 -7.06 13.04
CA SER A 16 -3.97 -7.92 11.96
C SER A 16 -3.45 -9.36 12.06
N GLU A 17 -4.36 -10.32 12.19
CA GLU A 17 -4.04 -11.75 12.21
C GLU A 17 -3.45 -12.24 10.88
N ILE A 18 -3.93 -11.70 9.75
CA ILE A 18 -3.38 -12.00 8.41
C ILE A 18 -1.90 -11.61 8.36
N ARG A 19 -1.56 -10.45 8.92
CA ARG A 19 -0.17 -9.98 8.98
C ARG A 19 0.68 -10.86 9.89
N GLN A 20 0.18 -11.20 11.08
CA GLN A 20 0.90 -12.08 12.01
C GLN A 20 1.16 -13.47 11.37
N PHE A 21 0.16 -14.00 10.67
CA PHE A 21 0.27 -15.25 9.94
C PHE A 21 1.32 -15.16 8.82
N ASP A 22 1.24 -14.16 7.93
CA ASP A 22 2.21 -13.98 6.84
C ASP A 22 3.65 -13.81 7.36
N GLU A 23 3.86 -13.03 8.42
CA GLU A 23 5.17 -12.87 9.06
C GLU A 23 5.73 -14.20 9.59
N SER A 24 4.86 -15.08 10.10
CA SER A 24 5.27 -16.39 10.64
C SER A 24 5.69 -17.37 9.54
N VAL A 25 4.96 -17.41 8.42
CA VAL A 25 5.17 -18.38 7.34
C VAL A 25 6.15 -17.89 6.26
N SER A 26 6.38 -16.57 6.16
CA SER A 26 7.31 -15.97 5.18
C SER A 26 8.76 -16.44 5.32
N LYS A 27 9.14 -16.97 6.49
CA LYS A 27 10.49 -17.48 6.75
C LYS A 27 10.73 -18.88 6.18
N ILE A 28 9.68 -19.56 5.72
CA ILE A 28 9.75 -20.95 5.22
C ILE A 28 10.26 -20.92 3.77
N PRO A 29 11.45 -21.48 3.47
CA PRO A 29 11.98 -21.50 2.11
C PRO A 29 11.09 -22.32 1.18
N GLY A 30 10.81 -21.79 -0.02
CA GLY A 30 10.03 -22.49 -1.05
C GLY A 30 8.52 -22.51 -0.83
N ILE A 31 7.99 -21.74 0.13
CA ILE A 31 6.54 -21.64 0.34
C ILE A 31 5.83 -21.02 -0.87
N LEU A 32 4.76 -21.65 -1.34
CA LEU A 32 3.87 -21.10 -2.35
C LEU A 32 2.82 -20.22 -1.65
N LYS A 33 2.93 -18.90 -1.80
CA LYS A 33 2.01 -17.94 -1.19
C LYS A 33 0.75 -17.80 -2.04
N LEU A 34 -0.38 -18.31 -1.54
CA LEU A 34 -1.72 -18.12 -2.12
C LEU A 34 -2.53 -17.04 -1.38
N THR A 35 -1.83 -16.15 -0.69
CA THR A 35 -2.39 -15.08 0.15
C THR A 35 -2.25 -13.70 -0.50
N LEU A 36 -1.93 -13.65 -1.80
CA LEU A 36 -1.73 -12.40 -2.54
C LEU A 36 -3.01 -11.55 -2.48
N GLY A 37 -2.89 -10.35 -1.93
CA GLY A 37 -4.00 -9.40 -1.80
C GLY A 37 -4.11 -8.40 -2.96
N GLU A 38 -3.26 -8.55 -3.98
CA GLU A 38 -3.15 -7.66 -5.14
C GLU A 38 -3.13 -8.46 -6.45
N PRO A 39 -3.43 -7.84 -7.60
CA PRO A 39 -3.31 -8.51 -8.90
C PRO A 39 -1.87 -8.96 -9.18
N ASP A 40 -1.71 -10.11 -9.82
CA ASP A 40 -0.43 -10.65 -10.29
C ASP A 40 0.04 -10.03 -11.61
N PHE A 41 -0.83 -9.28 -12.29
CA PHE A 41 -0.52 -8.62 -13.55
C PHE A 41 0.19 -7.29 -13.33
N ASN A 42 1.17 -7.02 -14.20
CA ASN A 42 1.76 -5.70 -14.29
C ASN A 42 0.72 -4.66 -14.73
N THR A 43 0.85 -3.45 -14.22
CA THR A 43 0.11 -2.28 -14.73
C THR A 43 0.25 -2.20 -16.26
N PRO A 44 -0.85 -2.00 -17.02
CA PRO A 44 -0.79 -1.90 -18.48
C PRO A 44 0.15 -0.80 -18.96
N GLU A 45 0.79 -1.01 -20.13
CA GLU A 45 1.86 -0.14 -20.61
C GLU A 45 1.40 1.31 -20.86
N HIS A 46 0.20 1.48 -21.42
CA HIS A 46 -0.37 2.81 -21.65
C HIS A 46 -0.59 3.60 -20.36
N VAL A 47 -0.92 2.93 -19.25
CA VAL A 47 -1.09 3.58 -17.93
C VAL A 47 0.26 4.01 -17.36
N LYS A 48 1.30 3.16 -17.52
CA LYS A 48 2.67 3.53 -17.12
C LYS A 48 3.15 4.75 -17.90
N GLN A 49 2.94 4.75 -19.22
CA GLN A 49 3.37 5.82 -20.09
C GLN A 49 2.69 7.16 -19.73
N ALA A 50 1.38 7.16 -19.49
CA ALA A 50 0.66 8.34 -19.03
C ALA A 50 1.19 8.86 -17.68
N GLY A 51 1.56 7.96 -16.76
CA GLY A 51 2.20 8.34 -15.49
C GLY A 51 3.59 8.97 -15.68
N ILE A 52 4.39 8.44 -16.60
CA ILE A 52 5.70 9.00 -16.96
C ILE A 52 5.55 10.39 -17.56
N GLU A 53 4.61 10.57 -18.49
CA GLU A 53 4.32 11.86 -19.12
C GLU A 53 3.88 12.91 -18.10
N ALA A 54 2.96 12.56 -17.20
CA ALA A 54 2.52 13.47 -16.14
C ALA A 54 3.68 13.95 -15.25
N ILE A 55 4.64 13.07 -14.95
CA ILE A 55 5.86 13.44 -14.21
C ILE A 55 6.73 14.40 -15.03
N GLN A 56 6.95 14.10 -16.32
CA GLN A 56 7.78 14.93 -17.21
C GLN A 56 7.17 16.33 -17.41
N GLU A 57 5.84 16.43 -17.44
CA GLU A 57 5.10 17.68 -17.58
C GLU A 57 4.93 18.45 -16.26
N ASN A 58 5.49 17.96 -15.14
CA ASN A 58 5.32 18.52 -13.80
C ASN A 58 3.86 18.65 -13.37
N TYR A 59 3.00 17.71 -13.78
CA TYR A 59 1.59 17.67 -13.42
C TYR A 59 1.41 17.37 -11.91
N SER A 60 1.61 18.40 -11.10
CA SER A 60 1.71 18.38 -9.63
C SER A 60 0.73 19.35 -8.96
N HIS A 61 -0.17 19.92 -9.76
CA HIS A 61 -1.13 20.93 -9.33
C HIS A 61 -2.37 20.28 -8.69
N TYR A 62 -3.13 21.09 -7.95
CA TYR A 62 -4.41 20.66 -7.40
C TYR A 62 -5.35 20.23 -8.53
N THR A 63 -5.97 19.07 -8.35
CA THR A 63 -6.97 18.56 -9.26
C THR A 63 -8.12 19.58 -9.39
N GLY A 64 -8.45 19.96 -10.63
CA GLY A 64 -9.49 20.95 -10.92
C GLY A 64 -9.02 22.42 -10.91
N MET A 65 -7.73 22.71 -10.74
CA MET A 65 -7.15 24.05 -10.93
C MET A 65 -6.24 24.13 -12.17
N VAL A 66 -6.65 23.46 -13.26
CA VAL A 66 -6.05 23.55 -14.59
C VAL A 66 -7.11 24.00 -15.59
#